data_AF-X1NYN7-F1
#
_entry.id   AF-X1NYN7-F1
#
_cell.length_a   1.000
_cell.length_b   1.000
_cell.length_c   1.000
_cell.angle_alpha   90.00
_cell.angle_beta   90.00
_cell.angle_gamma   90.00
#
_symmetry.space_group_name_H-M   'P 1'
#
loop_
_entity.id
_entity.type
_entity.pdbx_description
1 polymer ?
#
loop_
_entity_poly.entity_id
_entity_poly.type
_entity_poly.pdbx_seq_one_letter_code
_entity_poly.pdbx_strand_id
1 'polypeptide(L)'
;DYFATLKEVYDKAGNKIMRRFAKDMLNSLYGKFSQSAAVVEEQYELDCKGYYREQTYDTITGKSETITKMFNKIWVTFGSELCKNSFVAISAHVTEYARFYLYNLMKIVGVNNVLYTDTDSLKIRERDLPKLKRYIHPRKLGKLKIESKFKNFTIYGAKYYQADDEIRIKGIPDNAEKIGEYKYRYTSFLKQATHLRSKITRFYITKSVVKTVEPFYNKGIVQSDGWIKPIEFKAFS
;
A
#
# COMPACT_ATOMS: atom_id res chain seq x y z
N ASP A 1 13.68 19.67 0.35
CA ASP A 1 14.95 19.12 0.86
C ASP A 1 15.08 18.93 2.36
N TYR A 2 14.40 19.70 3.22
CA TYR A 2 14.52 19.60 4.69
C TYR A 2 14.52 18.16 5.27
N PHE A 3 13.45 17.38 5.05
CA PHE A 3 13.36 16.02 5.59
C PHE A 3 14.35 15.02 4.95
N ALA A 4 14.82 15.29 3.73
CA ALA A 4 15.84 14.46 3.09
C ALA A 4 17.19 14.64 3.80
N THR A 5 17.55 15.89 4.10
CA THR A 5 18.74 16.22 4.90
C THR A 5 18.64 15.63 6.31
N LEU A 6 17.49 15.77 6.99
CA LEU A 6 17.30 15.19 8.32
C LEU A 6 17.45 13.67 8.31
N LYS A 7 16.91 12.99 7.29
CA LYS A 7 17.07 11.55 7.15
C LYS A 7 18.55 11.15 7.07
N GLU A 8 19.39 11.90 6.36
CA GLU A 8 20.83 11.64 6.29
C GLU A 8 21.55 11.90 7.61
N VAL A 9 21.20 12.99 8.31
CA VAL A 9 21.75 13.32 9.64
C VAL A 9 21.44 12.20 10.63
N TYR A 10 20.19 11.74 10.70
CA TYR A 10 19.80 10.66 11.61
C TYR A 10 20.36 9.29 11.21
N ASP A 11 20.59 9.04 9.92
CA ASP A 11 21.27 7.83 9.44
C ASP A 11 22.72 7.80 9.95
N LYS A 12 23.46 8.92 9.84
CA LYS A 12 24.84 9.04 10.35
C LYS A 12 24.93 8.94 11.87
N ALA A 13 23.93 9.46 12.59
CA ALA A 13 23.84 9.37 14.05
C ALA A 13 23.37 7.99 14.56
N GLY A 14 23.07 7.03 13.67
CA GLY A 14 22.54 5.72 14.05
C GLY A 14 21.11 5.75 14.62
N ASN A 15 20.42 6.89 14.56
CA ASN A 15 19.08 7.07 15.11
C ASN A 15 18.02 6.53 14.12
N LYS A 16 17.77 5.22 14.22
CA LYS A 16 16.84 4.49 13.34
C LYS A 16 15.39 5.04 13.41
N ILE A 17 14.96 5.49 14.58
CA ILE A 17 13.59 6.00 14.82
C ILE A 17 13.40 7.32 14.06
N MET A 18 14.26 8.30 14.31
CA MET A 18 14.14 9.62 13.69
C MET A 18 14.41 9.57 12.19
N ARG A 19 15.29 8.67 11.74
CA ARG A 19 15.47 8.38 10.31
C ARG A 19 14.19 7.85 9.67
N ARG A 20 13.48 6.93 10.34
CA ARG A 20 12.20 6.39 9.86
C ARG A 20 11.13 7.48 9.83
N PHE A 21 11.02 8.29 10.89
CA PHE A 21 10.11 9.43 10.94
C PHE A 21 10.33 10.39 9.77
N ALA A 22 11.58 10.81 9.52
CA ALA A 22 11.92 11.68 8.40
C ALA A 22 11.55 11.05 7.04
N LYS A 23 11.77 9.74 6.87
CA LYS A 23 11.36 9.00 5.67
C LYS A 23 9.83 8.99 5.50
N ASP A 24 9.09 8.75 6.57
CA ASP A 24 7.63 8.66 6.54
C ASP A 24 7.00 10.04 6.23
N MET A 25 7.57 11.13 6.74
CA MET A 25 7.18 12.50 6.38
C MET A 25 7.39 12.80 4.89
N LEU A 26 8.53 12.40 4.32
CA LEU A 26 8.78 12.54 2.88
C LEU A 26 7.78 11.75 2.04
N ASN A 27 7.53 10.49 2.41
CA ASN A 27 6.70 9.58 1.64
C ASN A 27 5.20 9.89 1.74
N SER A 28 4.75 10.47 2.84
CA SER A 28 3.32 10.74 3.06
C SER A 28 2.85 12.08 2.48
N LEU A 29 3.76 13.04 2.28
CA LEU A 29 3.42 14.40 1.87
C LEU A 29 2.63 14.45 0.55
N TYR A 30 3.08 13.73 -0.49
CA TYR A 30 2.39 13.79 -1.78
C TYR A 30 0.95 13.24 -1.70
N GLY A 31 0.70 12.26 -0.83
CA GLY A 31 -0.63 11.69 -0.61
C GLY A 31 -1.57 12.62 0.16
N LYS A 32 -1.03 13.59 0.92
CA LYS A 32 -1.83 14.61 1.61
C LYS A 32 -2.52 15.56 0.64
N PHE A 33 -1.90 15.87 -0.50
CA PHE A 33 -2.51 16.72 -1.52
C PHE A 33 -3.72 16.07 -2.21
N SER A 34 -3.92 14.76 -2.12
CA SER A 34 -5.11 14.06 -2.64
C SER A 34 -5.93 13.42 -1.53
N GLN A 35 -5.76 13.86 -0.28
CA GLN A 35 -6.47 13.25 0.84
C GLN A 35 -7.96 13.64 0.81
N SER A 36 -8.81 12.62 0.81
CA SER A 36 -10.22 12.78 1.17
C SER A 36 -10.43 12.53 2.66
N ALA A 37 -11.39 13.24 3.24
CA ALA A 37 -11.91 13.03 4.58
C ALA A 37 -13.39 12.66 4.51
N ALA A 38 -13.85 11.82 5.42
CA ALA A 38 -15.29 11.67 5.61
C ALA A 38 -15.85 12.99 6.13
N VAL A 39 -17.07 13.36 5.73
CA VAL A 39 -17.79 14.45 6.38
C VAL A 39 -18.20 13.94 7.75
N VAL A 40 -17.95 14.75 8.79
CA VAL A 40 -18.20 14.39 10.19
C VAL A 40 -19.04 15.47 10.84
N GLU A 41 -20.18 15.08 11.38
CA GLU A 41 -20.97 15.91 12.29
C GLU A 41 -20.79 15.38 13.71
N GLU A 42 -20.27 16.22 14.61
CA GLU A 42 -20.01 15.86 16.01
C GLU A 42 -21.03 16.51 16.95
N GLN A 43 -21.48 15.74 17.94
CA GLN A 43 -22.30 16.21 19.05
C GLN A 43 -21.71 15.68 20.37
N TYR A 44 -21.77 16.51 21.41
CA TYR A 44 -21.39 16.09 22.75
C TYR A 44 -22.58 15.43 23.43
N GLU A 45 -22.35 14.26 24.00
CA GLU A 45 -23.35 13.59 24.82
C GLU A 45 -22.67 13.12 26.10
N LEU A 46 -23.02 13.77 27.21
CA LEU A 46 -22.44 13.52 28.54
C LEU A 46 -23.04 12.29 29.23
N ASP A 47 -23.88 11.51 28.54
CA ASP A 47 -24.49 10.31 29.12
C ASP A 47 -23.48 9.14 29.15
N CYS A 48 -23.58 8.30 30.19
CA CYS A 48 -22.68 7.15 30.36
C CYS A 48 -23.12 5.91 29.57
N LYS A 49 -24.06 6.02 28.62
CA LYS A 49 -24.49 4.86 27.83
C LYS A 49 -23.31 4.43 26.96
N GLY A 50 -22.99 3.14 27.02
CA GLY A 50 -21.73 2.59 26.53
C GLY A 50 -21.41 2.84 25.05
N TYR A 51 -20.25 2.35 24.60
CA TYR A 51 -19.76 2.60 23.24
C TYR A 51 -20.43 1.73 22.19
N TYR A 52 -20.75 2.32 21.04
CA TYR A 52 -21.30 1.60 19.91
C TYR A 52 -20.89 2.22 18.58
N ARG A 53 -21.07 1.44 17.51
CA ARG A 53 -20.92 1.89 16.13
C ARG A 53 -21.94 1.19 15.26
N GLU A 54 -22.77 1.96 14.58
CA GLU A 54 -23.89 1.46 13.78
C GLU A 54 -23.86 2.09 12.39
N GLN A 55 -24.27 1.31 11.39
CA GLN A 55 -24.41 1.79 10.03
C GLN A 55 -25.90 1.88 9.73
N THR A 56 -26.34 3.05 9.32
CA THR A 56 -27.74 3.35 8.99
C THR A 56 -27.83 3.74 7.52
N TYR A 57 -28.99 3.53 6.93
CA TYR A 57 -29.30 3.99 5.57
C TYR A 57 -30.49 4.92 5.66
N ASP A 58 -30.29 6.18 5.30
CA ASP A 58 -31.37 7.16 5.22
C ASP A 58 -32.13 6.95 3.90
N THR A 59 -33.40 6.54 4.02
CA THR A 59 -34.28 6.27 2.87
C THR A 59 -34.75 7.53 2.15
N ILE A 60 -34.64 8.71 2.77
CA ILE A 60 -35.01 10.00 2.18
C ILE A 60 -33.84 10.56 1.37
N THR A 61 -32.63 10.59 1.95
CA THR A 61 -31.44 11.13 1.27
C THR A 61 -30.71 10.10 0.40
N GLY A 62 -31.00 8.81 0.56
CA GLY A 62 -30.35 7.71 -0.16
C GLY A 62 -28.89 7.49 0.25
N LYS A 63 -28.50 7.97 1.44
CA LYS A 63 -27.11 7.94 1.92
C LYS A 63 -26.93 6.91 3.03
N SER A 64 -25.77 6.27 2.99
CA SER A 64 -25.29 5.45 4.11
C SER A 64 -24.53 6.32 5.10
N GLU A 65 -24.91 6.23 6.37
CA GLU A 65 -24.29 6.94 7.47
C GLU A 65 -23.68 5.96 8.46
N THR A 66 -22.66 6.40 9.19
CA THR A 66 -22.10 5.62 10.29
C THR A 66 -22.09 6.46 11.54
N ILE A 67 -22.88 6.04 12.52
CA ILE A 67 -22.96 6.67 13.84
C ILE A 67 -21.95 5.97 14.74
N THR A 68 -21.08 6.73 15.38
CA THR A 68 -20.14 6.19 16.38
C THR A 68 -20.27 6.98 17.68
N LYS A 69 -20.44 6.26 18.79
CA LYS A 69 -20.43 6.84 20.14
C LYS A 69 -19.22 6.36 20.92
N MET A 70 -18.34 7.29 21.30
CA MET A 70 -17.20 7.05 22.19
C MET A 70 -16.77 8.34 22.90
N PHE A 71 -16.17 8.22 24.08
CA PHE A 71 -15.57 9.35 24.80
C PHE A 71 -16.53 10.53 25.03
N ASN A 72 -17.79 10.25 25.38
CA ASN A 72 -18.85 11.26 25.57
C ASN A 72 -19.12 12.12 24.31
N LYS A 73 -18.84 11.54 23.14
CA LYS A 73 -19.13 12.12 21.83
C LYS A 73 -19.92 11.13 21.00
N ILE A 74 -20.89 11.65 20.26
CA ILE A 74 -21.46 10.99 19.10
C ILE A 74 -20.95 11.73 17.88
N TRP A 75 -20.51 10.99 16.87
CA TRP A 75 -20.28 11.57 15.57
C TRP A 75 -20.87 10.70 14.46
N VAL A 76 -21.44 11.38 13.49
CA VAL A 76 -22.02 10.78 12.29
C VAL A 76 -21.07 11.04 11.14
N THR A 77 -20.61 9.96 10.51
CA THR A 77 -19.78 10.07 9.29
C THR A 77 -20.59 9.69 8.07
N PHE A 78 -20.60 10.54 7.06
CA PHE A 78 -21.27 10.29 5.79
C PHE A 78 -20.48 10.89 4.63
N GLY A 79 -20.63 10.30 3.44
CA GLY A 79 -19.93 10.76 2.23
C GLY A 79 -18.41 10.89 2.39
N SER A 80 -17.80 11.66 1.49
CA SER A 80 -16.40 12.06 1.58
C SER A 80 -16.18 13.34 0.80
N GLU A 81 -15.37 14.23 1.33
CA GLU A 81 -14.93 15.45 0.66
C GLU A 81 -13.41 15.54 0.62
N LEU A 82 -12.90 16.45 -0.20
CA LEU A 82 -11.48 16.75 -0.24
C LEU A 82 -11.08 17.56 0.99
N CYS A 83 -9.93 17.25 1.59
CA CYS A 83 -9.39 18.05 2.68
C CYS A 83 -9.12 19.50 2.23
N LYS A 84 -9.23 20.47 3.14
CA LYS A 84 -9.02 21.91 2.87
C LYS A 84 -7.71 22.24 2.14
N ASN A 85 -6.64 21.51 2.45
CA ASN A 85 -5.30 21.71 1.86
C ASN A 85 -4.99 20.71 0.74
N SER A 86 -6.00 20.13 0.11
CA SER A 86 -5.82 19.23 -1.01
C SER A 86 -5.57 20.02 -2.30
N PHE A 87 -4.63 19.52 -3.10
CA PHE A 87 -4.45 19.94 -4.48
C PHE A 87 -4.06 18.72 -5.32
N VAL A 88 -5.09 18.01 -5.80
CA VAL A 88 -4.98 16.69 -6.43
C VAL A 88 -3.99 16.67 -7.59
N ALA A 89 -3.85 17.79 -8.33
CA ALA A 89 -2.90 17.93 -9.44
C ALA A 89 -1.45 17.64 -9.03
N ILE A 90 -1.03 18.05 -7.82
CA ILE A 90 0.31 17.76 -7.31
C ILE A 90 0.51 16.25 -7.17
N SER A 91 -0.42 15.55 -6.50
CA SER A 91 -0.34 14.11 -6.34
C SER A 91 -0.34 13.38 -7.68
N ALA A 92 -1.17 13.84 -8.64
CA ALA A 92 -1.24 13.28 -9.98
C ALA A 92 0.12 13.36 -10.68
N HIS A 93 0.70 14.57 -10.80
CA HIS A 93 1.99 14.78 -11.48
C HIS A 93 3.16 14.10 -10.77
N VAL A 94 3.19 14.04 -9.43
CA VAL A 94 4.22 13.28 -8.70
C VAL A 94 4.17 11.80 -9.08
N THR A 95 2.98 11.19 -9.11
CA THR A 95 2.84 9.77 -9.45
C THR A 95 3.05 9.49 -10.94
N GLU A 96 2.71 10.44 -11.81
CA GLU A 96 3.01 10.39 -13.25
C GLU A 96 4.52 10.41 -13.50
N TYR A 97 5.22 11.40 -12.94
CA TYR A 97 6.66 11.53 -13.08
C TYR A 97 7.40 10.30 -12.55
N ALA A 98 6.98 9.76 -11.40
CA ALA A 98 7.54 8.52 -10.86
C ALA A 98 7.41 7.33 -11.83
N ARG A 99 6.25 7.19 -12.48
CA ARG A 99 6.01 6.13 -13.49
C ARG A 99 6.86 6.35 -14.75
N PHE A 100 6.94 7.58 -15.26
CA PHE A 100 7.79 7.87 -16.42
C PHE A 100 9.27 7.67 -16.12
N TYR A 101 9.73 8.05 -14.94
CA TYR A 101 11.11 7.80 -14.52
C TYR A 101 11.42 6.31 -14.48
N LEU A 102 10.54 5.50 -13.86
CA LEU A 102 10.67 4.05 -13.85
C LEU A 102 10.66 3.45 -15.27
N TYR A 103 9.75 3.90 -16.13
CA TYR A 103 9.69 3.45 -17.53
C TYR A 103 10.97 3.84 -18.32
N ASN A 104 11.53 5.02 -18.08
CA ASN A 104 12.80 5.43 -18.67
C ASN A 104 13.95 4.51 -18.23
N LEU A 105 13.99 4.09 -16.96
CA LEU A 105 14.94 3.09 -16.49
C LEU A 105 14.72 1.74 -17.18
N MET A 106 13.47 1.30 -17.37
CA MET A 106 13.15 0.08 -18.12
C MET A 106 13.65 0.14 -19.57
N LYS A 107 13.48 1.29 -20.25
CA LYS A 107 14.01 1.49 -21.61
C LYS A 107 15.53 1.37 -21.66
N ILE A 108 16.26 1.86 -20.66
CA ILE A 108 17.72 1.78 -20.58
C ILE A 108 18.20 0.33 -20.43
N VAL A 109 17.48 -0.49 -19.65
CA VAL A 109 17.76 -1.93 -19.52
C VAL A 109 17.37 -2.68 -20.81
N GLY A 110 16.35 -2.17 -21.49
CA GLY A 110 15.57 -2.85 -22.52
C GLY A 110 14.33 -3.46 -21.86
N VAL A 111 13.13 -3.10 -22.32
CA VAL A 111 11.86 -3.48 -21.67
C VAL A 111 11.74 -4.99 -21.51
N ASN A 112 12.16 -5.76 -22.52
CA ASN A 112 12.13 -7.24 -22.53
C ASN A 112 13.18 -7.87 -21.59
N ASN A 113 14.08 -7.10 -20.99
CA ASN A 113 15.06 -7.58 -20.01
C ASN A 113 14.61 -7.31 -18.56
N VAL A 114 13.49 -6.60 -18.36
CA VAL A 114 12.92 -6.32 -17.04
C VAL A 114 11.96 -7.43 -16.67
N LEU A 115 12.32 -8.22 -15.65
CA LEU A 115 11.56 -9.40 -15.24
C LEU A 115 10.31 -9.01 -14.44
N TYR A 116 10.41 -8.01 -13.56
CA TYR A 116 9.31 -7.60 -12.71
C TYR A 116 9.48 -6.16 -12.22
N THR A 117 8.36 -5.50 -11.93
CA THR A 117 8.33 -4.19 -11.28
C THR A 117 7.25 -4.12 -10.21
N ASP A 118 7.53 -3.42 -9.11
CA ASP A 118 6.50 -3.01 -8.14
C ASP A 118 6.75 -1.58 -7.70
N THR A 119 5.91 -0.67 -8.19
CA THR A 119 5.84 0.77 -7.87
C THR A 119 7.12 1.58 -8.17
N ASP A 120 8.23 1.26 -7.51
CA ASP A 120 9.49 2.00 -7.52
C ASP A 120 10.72 1.07 -7.62
N SER A 121 10.52 -0.19 -8.03
CA SER A 121 11.56 -1.21 -8.03
C SER A 121 11.65 -1.97 -9.37
N LEU A 122 12.87 -2.34 -9.76
CA LEU A 122 13.15 -3.12 -10.97
C LEU A 122 13.83 -4.43 -10.59
N LYS A 123 13.34 -5.55 -11.13
CA LYS A 123 13.97 -6.85 -11.02
C LYS A 123 14.51 -7.20 -12.40
N ILE A 124 15.82 -7.34 -12.49
CA ILE A 124 16.56 -7.54 -13.74
C ILE A 124 17.59 -8.64 -13.54
N ARG A 125 18.11 -9.19 -14.64
CA ARG A 125 19.24 -10.14 -14.57
C ARG A 125 20.53 -9.38 -14.26
N GLU A 126 21.47 -10.04 -13.57
CA GLU A 126 22.74 -9.41 -13.18
C GLU A 126 23.53 -8.87 -14.39
N ARG A 127 23.47 -9.57 -15.53
CA ARG A 127 24.09 -9.13 -16.79
C ARG A 127 23.63 -7.76 -17.28
N ASP A 128 22.43 -7.33 -16.90
CA ASP A 128 21.84 -6.05 -17.33
C ASP A 128 22.11 -4.91 -16.33
N LEU A 129 22.63 -5.23 -15.14
CA LEU A 129 22.97 -4.25 -14.10
C LEU A 129 23.95 -3.16 -14.57
N PRO A 130 25.00 -3.44 -15.38
CA PRO A 130 25.92 -2.42 -15.86
C PRO A 130 25.22 -1.27 -16.62
N LYS A 131 24.09 -1.53 -17.30
CA LYS A 131 23.30 -0.51 -18.02
C LYS A 131 22.77 0.58 -17.08
N LEU A 132 22.56 0.24 -15.80
CA LEU A 132 22.05 1.14 -14.78
C LEU A 132 23.13 1.76 -13.87
N LYS A 133 24.43 1.51 -14.13
CA LYS A 133 25.54 1.93 -13.24
C LYS A 133 25.46 3.39 -12.78
N ARG A 134 25.13 4.32 -13.69
CA ARG A 134 25.00 5.77 -13.40
C ARG A 134 23.78 6.16 -12.56
N TYR A 135 22.80 5.26 -12.43
CA TYR A 135 21.57 5.47 -11.68
C TYR A 135 21.60 4.81 -10.30
N ILE A 136 22.64 4.01 -10.00
CA ILE A 136 22.75 3.28 -8.74
C ILE A 136 23.58 4.10 -7.74
N HIS A 137 23.02 4.31 -6.56
CA HIS A 137 23.75 4.86 -5.41
C HIS A 137 23.01 4.49 -4.11
N PRO A 138 23.69 4.00 -3.07
CA PRO A 138 23.03 3.45 -1.88
C PRO A 138 22.26 4.49 -1.05
N ARG A 139 22.65 5.77 -1.13
CA ARG A 139 22.12 6.83 -0.26
C ARG A 139 21.58 8.07 -0.97
N LYS A 140 21.85 8.24 -2.27
CA LYS A 140 21.58 9.51 -2.96
C LYS A 140 20.12 9.55 -3.35
N LEU A 141 19.43 10.65 -3.02
CA LEU A 141 18.03 10.83 -3.36
C LEU A 141 17.80 10.67 -4.88
N GLY A 142 16.72 9.96 -5.25
CA GLY A 142 16.38 9.66 -6.64
C GLY A 142 17.23 8.58 -7.33
N LYS A 143 18.28 8.07 -6.68
CA LYS A 143 19.09 6.95 -7.19
C LYS A 143 18.56 5.61 -6.71
N LEU A 144 18.81 4.58 -7.51
CA LEU A 144 18.46 3.20 -7.21
C LEU A 144 19.42 2.63 -6.16
N LYS A 145 18.87 1.95 -5.17
CA LYS A 145 19.62 1.12 -4.23
C LYS A 145 19.49 -0.34 -4.65
N ILE A 146 20.59 -1.07 -4.61
CA ILE A 146 20.55 -2.54 -4.70
C ILE A 146 20.04 -3.04 -3.34
N GLU A 147 18.78 -3.48 -3.30
CA GLU A 147 18.14 -4.00 -2.08
C GLU A 147 18.53 -5.46 -1.80
N SER A 148 18.55 -6.31 -2.83
CA SER A 148 18.89 -7.72 -2.70
C SER A 148 19.47 -8.29 -4.01
N LYS A 149 20.13 -9.45 -3.88
CA LYS A 149 20.54 -10.33 -4.98
C LYS A 149 20.08 -11.74 -4.63
N PHE A 150 19.63 -12.49 -5.63
CA PHE A 150 19.12 -13.85 -5.48
C PHE A 150 19.48 -14.66 -6.73
N LYS A 151 19.53 -15.99 -6.60
CA LYS A 151 19.85 -16.89 -7.73
C LYS A 151 18.60 -17.29 -8.49
N ASN A 152 17.54 -17.63 -7.75
CA ASN A 152 16.27 -18.09 -8.29
C ASN A 152 15.19 -17.04 -8.04
N PHE A 153 14.39 -16.75 -9.06
CA PHE A 153 13.28 -15.82 -8.97
C PHE A 153 12.07 -16.30 -9.74
N THR A 154 11.01 -16.62 -9.01
CA THR A 154 9.75 -17.13 -9.57
C THR A 154 8.66 -16.09 -9.32
N ILE A 155 8.02 -15.65 -10.39
CA ILE A 155 6.93 -14.68 -10.33
C ILE A 155 5.63 -15.45 -10.52
N TYR A 156 4.79 -15.48 -9.50
CA TYR A 156 3.47 -16.09 -9.58
C TYR A 156 2.45 -15.08 -10.09
N GLY A 157 2.54 -13.83 -9.62
CA GLY A 157 1.67 -12.75 -10.04
C GLY A 157 2.03 -11.41 -9.39
N ALA A 158 1.11 -10.44 -9.49
CA ALA A 158 1.32 -9.10 -8.94
C ALA A 158 1.45 -9.15 -7.41
N LYS A 159 2.65 -8.84 -6.90
CA LYS A 159 3.03 -8.88 -5.48
C LYS A 159 2.88 -10.27 -4.85
N TYR A 160 3.08 -11.30 -5.68
CA TYR A 160 3.27 -12.69 -5.28
C TYR A 160 4.46 -13.25 -6.07
N TYR A 161 5.63 -13.32 -5.42
CA TYR A 161 6.85 -13.86 -6.00
C TYR A 161 7.72 -14.53 -4.94
N GLN A 162 8.64 -15.38 -5.38
CA GLN A 162 9.62 -16.07 -4.54
C GLN A 162 11.02 -15.73 -5.05
N ALA A 163 11.89 -15.32 -4.13
CA ALA A 163 13.30 -15.08 -4.36
C ALA A 163 14.11 -16.04 -3.48
N ASP A 164 14.80 -17.00 -4.10
CA ASP A 164 15.41 -18.14 -3.40
C ASP A 164 14.40 -18.82 -2.44
N ASP A 165 14.65 -18.82 -1.13
CA ASP A 165 13.76 -19.42 -0.13
C ASP A 165 12.73 -18.41 0.43
N GLU A 166 12.82 -17.14 0.06
CA GLU A 166 11.94 -16.08 0.58
C GLU A 166 10.72 -15.88 -0.31
N ILE A 167 9.54 -16.16 0.26
CA ILE A 167 8.25 -15.94 -0.40
C ILE A 167 7.70 -14.57 0.02
N ARG A 168 7.30 -13.75 -0.96
CA ARG A 168 6.67 -12.45 -0.74
C ARG A 168 5.25 -12.45 -1.29
N ILE A 169 4.27 -12.32 -0.40
CA ILE A 169 2.83 -12.31 -0.75
C ILE A 169 2.15 -11.09 -0.13
N LYS A 170 1.50 -10.26 -0.95
CA LYS A 170 0.79 -9.09 -0.45
C LYS A 170 -0.37 -9.45 0.47
N GLY A 171 -0.32 -8.91 1.68
CA GLY A 171 -1.42 -9.02 2.64
C GLY A 171 -1.54 -10.41 3.26
N ILE A 172 -0.45 -11.17 3.25
CA ILE A 172 -0.21 -12.32 4.12
C ILE A 172 0.99 -11.95 4.98
N PRO A 173 0.89 -12.04 6.32
CA PRO A 173 2.01 -11.74 7.20
C PRO A 173 3.07 -12.85 7.14
N ASP A 174 4.32 -12.51 7.45
CA ASP A 174 5.45 -13.44 7.38
C ASP A 174 5.30 -14.65 8.32
N ASN A 175 4.51 -14.53 9.39
CA ASN A 175 4.22 -15.60 10.34
C ASN A 175 2.96 -16.43 10.00
N ALA A 176 2.41 -16.28 8.79
CA ALA A 176 1.23 -17.04 8.37
C ALA A 176 1.59 -18.51 8.12
N GLU A 177 0.72 -19.41 8.58
CA GLU A 177 0.81 -20.84 8.35
C GLU A 177 0.20 -21.18 6.98
N LYS A 178 0.94 -21.88 6.12
CA LYS A 178 0.39 -22.41 4.87
C LYS A 178 -0.39 -23.69 5.16
N ILE A 179 -1.71 -23.65 4.99
CA ILE A 179 -2.63 -24.76 5.34
C ILE A 179 -3.21 -25.47 4.12
N GLY A 180 -2.78 -25.11 2.91
CA GLY A 180 -3.21 -25.73 1.67
C GLY A 180 -2.65 -25.00 0.45
N GLU A 181 -3.06 -25.44 -0.74
CA GLU A 181 -2.72 -24.74 -1.98
C GLU A 181 -3.33 -23.33 -1.95
N TYR A 182 -2.47 -22.31 -2.03
CA TYR A 182 -2.84 -20.89 -1.95
C TYR A 182 -3.59 -20.45 -0.68
N LYS A 183 -3.69 -21.30 0.34
CA LYS A 183 -4.44 -21.02 1.57
C LYS A 183 -3.50 -20.79 2.74
N TYR A 184 -3.66 -19.64 3.38
CA TYR A 184 -2.84 -19.21 4.50
C TYR A 184 -3.71 -18.88 5.70
N ARG A 185 -3.29 -19.32 6.88
CA ARG A 185 -3.94 -19.05 8.17
C ARG A 185 -3.05 -18.14 9.00
N TYR A 186 -3.63 -17.08 9.55
CA TYR A 186 -2.92 -16.20 10.47
C TYR A 186 -3.85 -15.50 11.45
N THR A 187 -3.28 -15.02 12.55
CA THR A 187 -3.99 -14.24 13.56
C THR A 187 -4.17 -12.80 13.09
N SER A 188 -5.43 -12.36 13.02
CA SER A 188 -5.79 -10.99 12.68
C SER A 188 -6.21 -10.21 13.92
N PHE A 189 -5.58 -9.05 14.08
CA PHE A 189 -5.86 -8.04 15.10
C PHE A 189 -7.07 -7.21 14.65
N LEU A 190 -8.20 -7.34 15.35
CA LEU A 190 -9.42 -6.62 14.97
C LEU A 190 -9.30 -5.11 15.25
N LYS A 191 -9.81 -4.29 14.33
CA LYS A 191 -9.84 -2.83 14.52
C LYS A 191 -10.87 -2.44 15.58
N GLN A 192 -10.72 -1.29 16.22
CA GLN A 192 -11.70 -0.75 17.17
C GLN A 192 -13.11 -0.68 16.57
N ALA A 193 -13.24 -0.25 15.31
CA ALA A 193 -14.52 -0.22 14.61
C ALA A 193 -15.22 -1.58 14.55
N THR A 194 -14.47 -2.68 14.43
CA THR A 194 -15.03 -4.03 14.45
C THR A 194 -15.48 -4.43 15.85
N HIS A 195 -14.68 -4.11 16.87
CA HIS A 195 -15.06 -4.35 18.27
C HIS A 195 -16.39 -3.66 18.63
N LEU A 196 -16.51 -2.37 18.28
CA LEU A 196 -17.72 -1.58 18.53
C LEU A 196 -18.97 -2.14 17.83
N ARG A 197 -18.85 -2.53 16.55
CA ARG A 197 -19.95 -3.18 15.83
C ARG A 197 -20.37 -4.50 16.45
N SER A 198 -19.41 -5.26 16.98
CA SER A 198 -19.66 -6.51 17.68
C SER A 198 -20.03 -6.32 19.16
N LYS A 199 -20.24 -5.08 19.63
CA LYS A 199 -20.58 -4.73 21.02
C LYS A 199 -19.55 -5.22 22.05
N ILE A 200 -18.29 -5.39 21.63
CA ILE A 200 -17.17 -5.74 22.51
C ILE A 200 -16.48 -4.45 22.95
N THR A 201 -16.63 -4.09 24.23
CA THR A 201 -16.14 -2.80 24.75
C THR A 201 -15.04 -2.93 25.81
N ARG A 202 -14.78 -4.15 26.32
CA ARG A 202 -13.87 -4.38 27.46
C ARG A 202 -12.55 -5.08 27.12
N PHE A 203 -12.55 -6.01 26.16
CA PHE A 203 -11.38 -6.82 25.83
C PHE A 203 -10.99 -6.70 24.37
N TYR A 204 -9.72 -6.90 24.09
CA TYR A 204 -9.21 -6.95 22.73
C TYR A 204 -9.29 -8.39 22.20
N ILE A 205 -9.97 -8.57 21.06
CA ILE A 205 -10.16 -9.88 20.43
C ILE A 205 -9.28 -9.99 19.18
N THR A 206 -8.58 -11.12 19.09
CA THR A 206 -7.93 -11.60 17.87
C THR A 206 -8.76 -12.69 17.22
N LYS A 207 -8.76 -12.76 15.88
CA LYS A 207 -9.47 -13.80 15.13
C LYS A 207 -8.50 -14.57 14.23
N SER A 208 -8.64 -15.90 14.18
CA SER A 208 -7.99 -16.72 13.15
C SER A 208 -8.64 -16.45 11.80
N VAL A 209 -7.85 -16.00 10.82
CA VAL A 209 -8.30 -15.71 9.45
C VAL A 209 -7.64 -16.70 8.51
N VAL A 210 -8.46 -17.33 7.67
CA VAL A 210 -8.00 -18.09 6.52
C VAL A 210 -8.17 -17.22 5.28
N LYS A 211 -7.09 -17.05 4.51
CA LYS A 211 -7.09 -16.27 3.29
C LYS A 211 -6.56 -17.11 2.13
N THR A 212 -7.33 -17.13 1.05
CA THR A 212 -6.91 -17.70 -0.23
C THR A 212 -6.25 -16.60 -1.06
N VAL A 213 -5.04 -16.86 -1.56
CA VAL A 213 -4.29 -15.94 -2.43
C VAL A 213 -3.96 -16.66 -3.72
N GLU A 214 -4.91 -16.64 -4.63
CA GLU A 214 -4.72 -17.22 -5.95
C GLU A 214 -3.65 -16.43 -6.72
N PRO A 215 -2.67 -17.11 -7.33
CA PRO A 215 -1.53 -16.47 -7.95
C PRO A 215 -1.84 -15.82 -9.30
N PHE A 216 -3.05 -15.96 -9.83
CA PHE A 216 -3.34 -15.65 -11.23
C PHE A 216 -3.14 -14.17 -11.55
N TYR A 217 -2.30 -13.90 -12.56
CA TYR A 217 -2.16 -12.57 -13.11
C TYR A 217 -3.36 -12.26 -14.01
N ASN A 218 -4.31 -11.47 -13.50
CA ASN A 218 -5.58 -11.16 -14.18
C ASN A 218 -5.59 -9.80 -14.90
N LYS A 219 -4.43 -9.15 -15.07
CA LYS A 219 -4.31 -7.83 -15.71
C LYS A 219 -3.79 -7.90 -17.14
N GLY A 220 -3.78 -9.09 -17.73
CA GLY A 220 -3.17 -9.41 -19.01
C GLY A 220 -3.28 -10.90 -19.29
N ILE A 221 -2.93 -11.29 -20.50
CA ILE A 221 -2.89 -12.69 -20.93
C ILE A 221 -1.46 -13.17 -20.77
N VAL A 222 -1.24 -14.14 -19.88
CA VAL A 222 0.07 -14.78 -19.70
C VAL A 222 0.30 -15.74 -20.86
N GLN A 223 1.38 -15.53 -21.60
CA GLN A 223 1.79 -16.33 -22.76
C GLN A 223 2.58 -17.57 -22.30
N SER A 224 2.81 -18.52 -23.22
CA SER A 224 3.53 -19.77 -22.93
C SER A 224 4.99 -19.58 -22.49
N ASP A 225 5.60 -18.44 -22.86
CA ASP A 225 6.94 -18.03 -22.46
C ASP A 225 6.97 -17.25 -21.12
N GLY A 226 5.80 -17.05 -20.49
CA GLY A 226 5.63 -16.32 -19.24
C GLY A 226 5.50 -14.80 -19.39
N TRP A 227 5.60 -14.25 -20.60
CA TRP A 227 5.36 -12.82 -20.83
C TRP A 227 3.88 -12.47 -20.86
N ILE A 228 3.57 -11.20 -20.61
CA ILE A 228 2.19 -10.73 -20.47
C ILE A 228 1.83 -9.91 -21.71
N LYS A 229 0.82 -10.37 -22.45
CA LYS A 229 0.14 -9.56 -23.46
C LYS A 229 -0.92 -8.68 -22.76
N PRO A 230 -0.95 -7.36 -22.97
CA PRO A 230 -2.00 -6.49 -22.44
C PRO A 230 -3.39 -6.91 -22.93
N ILE A 231 -4.42 -6.65 -22.11
CA ILE A 231 -5.81 -6.76 -22.56
C ILE A 231 -6.08 -5.62 -23.54
N GLU A 232 -6.43 -5.97 -24.78
CA GLU A 232 -6.84 -5.01 -25.79
C GLU A 232 -8.35 -4.75 -25.64
N PHE A 233 -8.71 -3.54 -25.23
CA PHE A 233 -10.10 -3.09 -25.31
C PHE A 233 -10.34 -2.57 -26.72
N LYS A 234 -11.32 -3.13 -27.44
CA LYS A 234 -11.80 -2.50 -28.67
C LYS A 234 -12.34 -1.13 -28.29
N ALA A 235 -11.81 -0.07 -28.90
CA ALA A 235 -12.40 1.25 -28.76
C ALA A 235 -13.86 1.15 -29.21
N PHE A 236 -14.78 1.70 -28.42
CA PHE A 236 -16.15 1.89 -28.87
C PHE A 236 -16.08 2.85 -30.07
N SER A 237 -16.43 2.32 -31.24
CA SER A 237 -16.57 3.08 -32.50
C SER A 237 -17.75 4.03 -32.42
#